data_AF-A0A6P3C400-F1
#
_entry.id   AF-A0A6P3C400-F1
#
_cell.length_a   1.000
_cell.length_b   1.000
_cell.length_c   1.000
_cell.angle_alpha   90.00
_cell.angle_beta   90.00
_cell.angle_gamma   90.00
#
_symmetry.space_group_name_H-M   'P 1'
#
loop_
_entity.id
_entity.type
_entity.pdbx_description
1 polymer ?
#
loop_
_entity_poly.entity_id
_entity_poly.type
_entity_poly.pdbx_seq_one_letter_code
_entity_poly.pdbx_strand_id
1 'polypeptide(L)'
;MDAAQLGMTGDFFGGARADAIVSGLPLVAMPVEQAVAIVHGAFARHLAADGAFYQFTYVPRCPIPARYLEAMRIRAVRVGVAWMNFPPAIVYRFERRIDRARHQWPGARPQLDVIAEATTLRGIDITRFPHAPSRHSSSVGPSVDGRPAS
;
A
#
# COMPACT_ATOMS: atom_id res chain seq x y z
N MET A 1 19.45 -26.85 1.96
CA MET A 1 18.19 -26.70 1.19
C MET A 1 18.44 -25.67 0.10
N ASP A 2 18.10 -25.98 -1.15
CA ASP A 2 18.14 -25.01 -2.24
C ASP A 2 16.85 -24.18 -2.25
N ALA A 3 16.98 -22.86 -2.19
CA ALA A 3 15.84 -21.95 -2.18
C ALA A 3 15.05 -21.96 -3.49
N ALA A 4 15.66 -22.34 -4.62
CA ALA A 4 14.96 -22.45 -5.90
C ALA A 4 13.90 -23.56 -5.88
N GLN A 5 14.03 -24.51 -4.96
CA GLN A 5 13.10 -25.63 -4.78
C GLN A 5 11.99 -25.33 -3.75
N LEU A 6 11.90 -24.10 -3.21
CA LEU A 6 10.88 -23.74 -2.21
C LEU A 6 9.45 -24.07 -2.66
N GLY A 7 9.14 -24.00 -3.95
CA GLY A 7 7.81 -24.39 -4.45
C GLY A 7 7.44 -25.86 -4.22
N MET A 8 8.44 -26.73 -4.01
CA MET A 8 8.27 -28.18 -3.87
C MET A 8 8.42 -28.68 -2.44
N THR A 9 8.79 -27.81 -1.50
CA THR A 9 8.97 -28.23 -0.10
C THR A 9 7.63 -28.40 0.61
N GLY A 10 7.63 -29.23 1.66
CA GLY A 10 6.49 -29.35 2.57
C GLY A 10 6.20 -28.05 3.32
N ASP A 11 5.10 -28.04 4.07
CA ASP A 11 4.70 -26.88 4.87
C ASP A 11 5.68 -26.65 6.04
N PHE A 12 6.22 -25.43 6.13
CA PHE A 12 7.11 -25.05 7.23
C PHE A 12 6.36 -24.68 8.52
N PHE A 13 5.09 -24.30 8.41
CA PHE A 13 4.29 -23.77 9.52
C PHE A 13 3.05 -24.62 9.79
N GLY A 14 3.12 -25.94 9.59
CA GLY A 14 2.02 -26.85 9.92
C GLY A 14 0.71 -26.54 9.18
N GLY A 15 0.81 -26.10 7.92
CA GLY A 15 -0.34 -25.70 7.08
C GLY A 15 -0.62 -24.19 7.07
N ALA A 16 -0.03 -23.42 7.99
CA ALA A 16 -0.04 -21.96 7.91
C ALA A 16 0.98 -21.44 6.87
N ARG A 17 0.78 -20.20 6.45
CA ARG A 17 1.69 -19.47 5.55
C ARG A 17 2.26 -18.26 6.27
N ALA A 18 3.46 -17.83 5.89
CA ALA A 18 4.11 -16.67 6.48
C ALA A 18 3.50 -15.35 5.97
N ASP A 19 3.35 -14.38 6.86
CA ASP A 19 2.96 -13.01 6.51
C ASP A 19 4.14 -12.20 5.95
N ALA A 20 5.36 -12.56 6.33
CA ALA A 20 6.57 -11.93 5.85
C ALA A 20 7.67 -12.97 5.62
N ILE A 21 8.37 -12.85 4.49
CA ILE A 21 9.61 -13.58 4.22
C ILE A 21 10.73 -12.56 4.08
N VAL A 22 11.83 -12.76 4.79
CA VAL A 22 13.03 -11.93 4.66
C VAL A 22 14.14 -12.79 4.06
N SER A 23 14.63 -12.41 2.89
CA SER A 23 15.68 -13.11 2.18
C SER A 23 17.00 -12.34 2.23
N GLY A 24 18.05 -13.05 2.63
CA GLY A 24 19.44 -12.61 2.54
C GLY A 24 20.22 -13.25 1.39
N LEU A 25 19.54 -13.92 0.45
CA LEU A 25 20.19 -14.54 -0.68
C LEU A 25 20.77 -13.48 -1.63
N PRO A 26 21.92 -13.74 -2.28
CA PRO A 26 22.50 -12.82 -3.25
C PRO A 26 21.77 -12.94 -4.60
N LEU A 27 20.47 -12.61 -4.64
CA LEU A 27 19.63 -12.78 -5.84
C LEU A 27 20.19 -12.07 -7.08
N VAL A 28 20.93 -10.97 -6.90
CA VAL A 28 21.58 -10.24 -8.00
C VAL A 28 22.75 -11.03 -8.62
N ALA A 29 23.42 -11.88 -7.84
CA ALA A 29 24.55 -12.68 -8.30
C ALA A 29 24.13 -14.05 -8.87
N MET A 30 22.86 -14.40 -8.74
CA MET A 30 22.29 -15.65 -9.26
C MET A 30 21.80 -15.48 -10.70
N PRO A 31 21.69 -16.57 -11.48
CA PRO A 31 20.93 -16.57 -12.72
C PRO A 31 19.50 -16.06 -12.48
N VAL A 32 18.99 -15.26 -13.42
CA VAL A 32 17.70 -14.59 -13.27
C VAL A 32 16.58 -15.60 -13.07
N GLU A 33 16.64 -16.72 -13.77
CA GLU A 33 15.68 -17.82 -13.71
C GLU A 33 15.63 -18.43 -12.31
N GLN A 34 16.79 -18.57 -11.66
CA GLN A 34 16.88 -19.09 -10.30
C GLN A 34 16.29 -18.09 -9.30
N ALA A 35 16.63 -16.80 -9.43
CA ALA A 35 16.05 -15.75 -8.58
C ALA A 35 14.53 -15.66 -8.74
N VAL A 36 14.02 -15.79 -9.97
CA VAL A 36 12.58 -15.83 -10.26
C VAL A 36 11.93 -17.06 -9.64
N ALA A 37 12.54 -18.25 -9.75
CA ALA A 37 12.02 -19.48 -9.15
C ALA A 37 11.90 -19.39 -7.63
N ILE A 38 12.91 -18.80 -6.96
CA ILE A 38 12.89 -18.55 -5.51
C ILE A 38 11.71 -17.65 -5.13
N VAL A 39 11.61 -16.48 -5.76
CA VAL A 39 10.54 -15.51 -5.44
C VAL A 39 9.18 -16.12 -5.75
N HIS A 40 9.00 -16.74 -6.92
CA HIS A 40 7.75 -17.37 -7.30
C HIS A 40 7.35 -18.49 -6.34
N GLY A 41 8.27 -19.39 -6.00
CA GLY A 41 8.02 -20.50 -5.07
C GLY A 41 7.62 -20.01 -3.67
N ALA A 42 8.31 -18.96 -3.17
CA ALA A 42 7.97 -18.31 -1.91
C ALA A 42 6.54 -17.76 -1.92
N PHE A 43 6.16 -17.00 -2.96
CA PHE A 43 4.79 -16.49 -3.09
C PHE A 43 3.76 -17.61 -3.28
N ALA A 44 4.02 -18.60 -4.13
CA ALA A 44 3.03 -19.62 -4.46
C ALA A 44 2.70 -20.52 -3.25
N ARG A 45 3.72 -20.93 -2.48
CA ARG A 45 3.57 -21.98 -1.46
C ARG A 45 3.63 -21.47 -0.02
N HIS A 46 4.52 -20.52 0.27
CA HIS A 46 4.93 -20.19 1.64
C HIS A 46 4.41 -18.86 2.16
N LEU A 47 4.01 -17.95 1.28
CA LEU A 47 3.53 -16.62 1.65
C LEU A 47 2.00 -16.56 1.66
N ALA A 48 1.44 -15.91 2.68
CA ALA A 48 0.01 -15.62 2.81
C ALA A 48 -0.50 -14.74 1.66
N ALA A 49 -1.82 -14.59 1.53
CA ALA A 49 -2.44 -13.81 0.45
C ALA A 49 -1.98 -12.34 0.48
N ASP A 50 -1.95 -11.74 1.67
CA ASP A 50 -1.54 -10.35 1.91
C ASP A 50 -0.08 -10.23 2.38
N GLY A 51 0.65 -11.33 2.37
CA GLY A 51 2.04 -11.37 2.82
C GLY A 51 3.00 -10.67 1.87
N ALA A 52 4.18 -10.32 2.38
CA ALA A 52 5.23 -9.62 1.63
C ALA A 52 6.59 -10.33 1.71
N PHE A 53 7.38 -10.23 0.63
CA PHE A 53 8.75 -10.73 0.58
C PHE A 53 9.72 -9.56 0.59
N TYR A 54 10.68 -9.56 1.51
CA TYR A 54 11.69 -8.53 1.66
C TYR A 54 13.03 -9.07 1.21
N GLN A 55 13.67 -8.35 0.29
CA GLN A 55 15.02 -8.64 -0.16
C GLN A 55 15.89 -7.43 0.08
N PHE A 56 17.01 -7.60 0.77
CA PHE A 56 18.05 -6.58 0.79
C PHE A 56 19.11 -6.88 -0.28
N THR A 57 19.68 -5.84 -0.87
CA THR A 57 20.74 -5.96 -1.88
C THR A 57 21.70 -4.79 -1.74
N TYR A 58 22.98 -5.04 -1.97
CA TYR A 58 24.01 -4.00 -1.92
C TYR A 58 24.13 -3.19 -3.21
N VAL A 59 23.45 -3.63 -4.27
CA VAL A 59 23.45 -2.95 -5.57
C VAL A 59 22.10 -2.25 -5.76
N PRO A 60 22.06 -0.99 -6.24
CA PRO A 60 20.84 -0.23 -6.50
C PRO A 60 20.07 -0.71 -7.75
N ARG A 61 20.00 -2.03 -7.93
CA ARG A 61 19.31 -2.70 -9.02
C ARG A 61 18.34 -3.71 -8.43
N CYS A 62 17.10 -3.70 -8.91
CA CYS A 62 16.13 -4.73 -8.56
C CYS A 62 16.64 -6.09 -9.06
N PRO A 63 16.70 -7.12 -8.20
CA PRO A 63 17.21 -8.44 -8.58
C PRO A 63 16.34 -9.14 -9.62
N ILE A 64 15.04 -8.81 -9.69
CA ILE A 64 14.10 -9.41 -10.63
C ILE A 64 13.73 -8.40 -11.73
N PRO A 65 13.93 -8.72 -13.02
CA PRO A 65 13.51 -7.85 -14.13
C PRO A 65 11.99 -7.67 -14.19
N ALA A 66 11.54 -6.48 -14.62
CA ALA A 66 10.13 -6.08 -14.65
C ALA A 66 9.22 -7.10 -15.37
N ARG A 67 9.67 -7.67 -16.50
CA ARG A 67 8.91 -8.67 -17.28
C ARG A 67 8.46 -9.89 -16.46
N TYR A 68 9.29 -10.36 -15.53
CA TYR A 68 8.93 -11.51 -14.68
C TYR A 68 8.01 -11.07 -13.54
N LEU A 69 8.24 -9.89 -12.97
CA LEU A 69 7.33 -9.32 -11.97
C LEU A 69 5.92 -9.17 -12.53
N GLU A 70 5.80 -8.68 -13.76
CA GLU A 70 4.53 -8.58 -14.48
C GLU A 70 3.88 -9.94 -14.70
N ALA A 71 4.64 -10.92 -15.21
CA ALA A 71 4.14 -12.28 -15.44
C ALA A 71 3.63 -12.95 -14.14
N MET A 72 4.31 -12.71 -13.01
CA MET A 72 3.91 -13.22 -11.70
C MET A 72 2.83 -12.38 -11.00
N ARG A 73 2.41 -11.25 -11.59
CA ARG A 73 1.56 -10.23 -10.94
C ARG A 73 2.11 -9.79 -9.58
N ILE A 74 3.41 -9.59 -9.50
CA ILE A 74 4.12 -9.08 -8.32
C ILE A 74 4.58 -7.65 -8.62
N ARG A 75 4.56 -6.80 -7.60
CA ARG A 75 5.15 -5.46 -7.63
C ARG A 75 6.38 -5.44 -6.73
N ALA A 76 7.46 -4.83 -7.19
CA ALA A 76 8.63 -4.53 -6.38
C ALA A 76 8.63 -3.04 -5.99
N VAL A 77 8.80 -2.75 -4.71
CA VAL A 77 8.88 -1.39 -4.16
C VAL A 77 10.15 -1.29 -3.33
N ARG A 78 10.97 -0.27 -3.57
CA ARG A 78 12.09 0.05 -2.68
C ARG A 78 11.53 0.69 -1.41
N VAL A 79 11.76 0.06 -0.26
CA VAL A 79 11.20 0.49 1.03
C VAL A 79 12.20 1.24 1.91
N GLY A 80 13.50 1.08 1.67
CA GLY A 80 14.50 1.79 2.45
C GLY A 80 15.95 1.46 2.11
N VAL A 81 16.85 2.05 2.90
CA VAL A 81 18.29 1.79 2.87
C VAL A 81 18.76 1.59 4.32
N ALA A 82 19.51 0.52 4.55
CA ALA A 82 20.23 0.29 5.79
C ALA A 82 21.61 0.94 5.67
N TRP A 83 21.72 2.19 6.11
CA TRP A 83 22.95 2.99 6.04
C TRP A 83 24.06 2.50 6.98
N MET A 84 23.68 1.88 8.10
CA MET A 84 24.63 1.29 9.06
C MET A 84 25.16 -0.08 8.61
N ASN A 85 24.81 -0.52 7.42
CA ASN A 85 25.45 -1.64 6.75
C ASN A 85 26.49 -1.07 5.79
N PHE A 86 27.75 -1.51 5.81
CA PHE A 86 28.77 -1.02 4.87
C PHE A 86 29.18 -2.16 3.93
N PRO A 87 28.94 -2.03 2.61
CA PRO A 87 28.27 -0.92 1.93
C PRO A 87 26.75 -0.85 2.23
N PRO A 88 26.09 0.32 2.06
CA PRO A 88 24.66 0.48 2.36
C PRO A 88 23.77 -0.50 1.60
N ALA A 89 22.91 -1.23 2.33
CA ALA A 89 21.99 -2.20 1.73
C ALA A 89 20.64 -1.55 1.41
N ILE A 90 20.14 -1.77 0.20
CA ILE A 90 18.82 -1.34 -0.26
C ILE A 90 17.83 -2.46 -0.04
N VAL A 91 16.69 -2.14 0.56
CA VAL A 91 15.62 -3.11 0.82
C VAL A 91 14.49 -2.92 -0.19
N TYR A 92 14.15 -4.00 -0.87
CA TYR A 92 12.98 -4.15 -1.73
C TYR A 92 11.91 -4.97 -1.03
N ARG A 93 10.66 -4.50 -1.08
CA ARG A 93 9.46 -5.23 -0.74
C ARG A 93 8.78 -5.67 -2.02
N PHE A 94 8.59 -6.97 -2.16
CA PHE A 94 7.76 -7.57 -3.18
C PHE A 94 6.39 -7.85 -2.58
N GLU A 95 5.34 -7.48 -3.30
CA GLU A 95 3.94 -7.65 -2.90
C GLU A 95 3.12 -8.10 -4.12
N ARG A 96 2.02 -8.84 -3.91
CA ARG A 96 1.11 -9.16 -5.03
C ARG A 96 0.44 -7.88 -5.54
N ARG A 97 0.31 -7.76 -6.85
CA ARG A 97 -0.54 -6.75 -7.45
C ARG A 97 -1.99 -7.14 -7.17
N ILE A 98 -2.63 -6.39 -6.28
CA ILE A 98 -4.09 -6.40 -6.19
C ILE A 98 -4.59 -5.64 -7.41
N ASP A 99 -5.14 -6.36 -8.38
CA ASP A 99 -5.90 -5.73 -9.45
C ASP A 99 -7.08 -5.02 -8.80
N ARG A 100 -6.98 -3.70 -8.64
CA ARG A 100 -8.03 -2.84 -8.07
C ARG A 100 -9.39 -3.02 -8.75
N ALA A 101 -9.43 -3.60 -9.95
CA ALA A 101 -10.64 -3.98 -10.66
C ALA A 101 -11.49 -5.05 -9.94
N ARG A 102 -10.91 -5.92 -9.11
CA ARG A 102 -11.68 -6.89 -8.28
C ARG A 102 -12.05 -6.36 -6.89
N HIS A 103 -11.57 -5.18 -6.54
CA HIS A 103 -11.87 -4.50 -5.27
C HIS A 103 -12.55 -3.15 -5.52
N GLN A 104 -13.30 -3.02 -6.63
CA GLN A 104 -14.28 -1.96 -6.79
C GLN A 104 -15.34 -2.14 -5.71
N TRP A 105 -15.12 -1.44 -4.60
CA TRP A 105 -16.08 -1.14 -3.57
C TRP A 105 -17.35 -0.52 -4.20
N PRO A 106 -18.55 -1.12 -4.05
CA PRO A 106 -19.80 -0.42 -4.29
C PRO A 106 -19.89 0.70 -3.27
N GLY A 107 -20.02 1.94 -3.73
CA GLY A 107 -19.91 3.16 -2.94
C GLY A 107 -20.42 3.07 -1.51
N ALA A 108 -19.51 3.24 -0.56
CA ALA A 108 -19.83 3.73 0.77
C ALA A 108 -18.74 4.75 1.10
N ARG A 109 -18.98 6.00 0.71
CA ARG A 109 -18.39 7.11 1.44
C ARG A 109 -18.94 7.00 2.86
N PRO A 110 -18.13 6.89 3.92
CA PRO A 110 -18.68 7.14 5.25
C PRO A 110 -19.12 8.61 5.26
N GLN A 111 -20.45 8.77 5.28
CA GLN A 111 -21.10 10.05 5.33
C GLN A 111 -20.78 10.67 6.70
N LEU A 112 -20.23 11.89 6.66
CA LEU A 112 -19.81 12.66 7.84
C LEU A 112 -20.94 12.88 8.87
N ASP A 113 -22.18 12.53 8.52
CA ASP A 113 -23.36 12.62 9.38
C ASP A 113 -23.34 11.62 10.54
N VAL A 114 -22.65 10.47 10.40
CA VAL A 114 -22.60 9.44 11.47
C VAL A 114 -21.73 9.87 12.66
N ILE A 115 -20.74 10.74 12.43
CA ILE A 115 -19.88 11.26 13.51
C ILE A 115 -20.65 12.29 14.38
N ALA A 116 -21.57 13.04 13.77
CA ALA A 116 -22.44 13.97 14.51
C ALA A 116 -23.44 13.21 15.41
N GLU A 117 -24.01 12.10 14.93
CA GLU A 117 -24.98 11.30 15.68
C GLU A 117 -24.34 10.53 16.85
N ALA A 118 -23.12 10.01 16.65
CA ALA A 118 -22.38 9.30 17.69
C ALA A 118 -21.91 10.23 18.83
N THR A 119 -21.77 11.53 18.57
CA THR A 119 -21.40 12.53 19.59
C THR A 119 -22.58 12.87 20.50
N THR A 120 -23.82 12.79 19.99
CA THR A 120 -25.05 12.99 20.77
C THR A 120 -25.32 11.86 21.78
N LEU A 121 -24.90 10.63 21.47
CA LEU A 121 -25.18 9.44 22.29
C LEU A 121 -24.19 9.19 23.44
N ARG A 122 -23.12 9.98 23.55
CA ARG A 122 -22.11 9.84 24.63
C ARG A 122 -22.02 11.01 25.60
N GLY A 123 -22.96 11.96 25.61
CA GLY A 123 -23.08 12.95 26.69
C GLY A 123 -21.80 13.75 27.00
N ILE A 124 -20.88 13.88 26.04
CA ILE A 124 -19.67 14.69 26.18
C ILE A 124 -19.98 16.03 25.51
N ASP A 125 -20.34 17.00 26.34
CA ASP A 125 -20.57 18.38 25.94
C ASP A 125 -19.23 19.12 25.84
N ILE A 126 -18.71 19.28 24.62
CA ILE A 126 -17.53 20.12 24.32
C ILE A 126 -17.89 21.59 24.06
N THR A 127 -19.14 22.00 24.23
CA THR A 127 -19.61 23.36 23.88
C THR A 127 -19.47 24.41 24.99
N ARG A 128 -18.64 24.17 26.03
CA ARG A 128 -18.27 25.23 27.00
C ARG A 128 -17.27 26.27 26.47
N PHE A 129 -17.06 26.36 25.17
CA PHE A 129 -16.41 27.53 24.56
C PHE A 129 -17.47 28.50 24.04
N PRO A 130 -17.61 29.70 24.64
CA PRO A 130 -18.64 30.64 24.25
C PRO A 130 -18.40 31.20 22.84
N HIS A 131 -19.39 30.93 22.00
CA HIS A 131 -20.05 31.77 20.98
C HIS A 131 -19.24 32.70 20.06
N ALA A 132 -19.41 32.42 18.76
CA ALA A 132 -19.40 33.35 17.63
C ALA A 132 -20.45 34.47 17.75
N PRO A 133 -20.48 35.45 16.82
CA PRO A 133 -21.60 35.44 15.83
C PRO A 133 -21.20 35.94 14.42
N SER A 134 -21.57 35.21 13.35
CA SER A 134 -22.76 35.38 12.46
C SER A 134 -22.50 36.32 11.26
N ARG A 135 -22.39 35.79 10.04
CA ARG A 135 -23.45 35.72 8.98
C ARG A 135 -24.06 37.07 8.58
N HIS A 136 -24.07 37.36 7.28
CA HIS A 136 -25.27 37.68 6.48
C HIS A 136 -24.88 37.67 4.99
N SER A 137 -25.39 36.72 4.19
CA SER A 137 -26.46 36.91 3.17
C SER A 137 -26.16 38.06 2.19
N SER A 138 -26.26 37.88 0.87
CA SER A 138 -27.55 37.99 0.18
C SER A 138 -27.44 37.57 -1.30
N SER A 139 -28.59 37.14 -1.81
CA SER A 139 -28.95 36.64 -3.13
C SER A 139 -28.99 37.69 -4.26
N VAL A 140 -28.78 37.20 -5.50
CA VAL A 140 -29.58 37.41 -6.75
C VAL A 140 -30.06 38.84 -7.04
N GLY A 141 -29.58 39.51 -8.10
CA GLY A 141 -30.07 39.38 -9.49
C GLY A 141 -30.01 40.75 -10.22
N PRO A 142 -30.20 40.83 -11.56
CA PRO A 142 -29.39 41.68 -12.43
C PRO A 142 -30.03 42.99 -12.96
N SER A 143 -29.13 43.91 -13.35
CA SER A 143 -29.07 44.77 -14.56
C SER A 143 -30.37 45.37 -15.17
N VAL A 144 -30.41 46.70 -15.34
CA VAL A 144 -30.51 47.45 -16.64
C VAL A 144 -31.00 48.90 -16.44
N ASP A 145 -30.33 49.82 -17.16
CA ASP A 145 -30.68 51.17 -17.67
C ASP A 145 -31.50 52.15 -16.79
N GLY A 146 -31.22 53.46 -16.74
CA GLY A 146 -30.41 54.33 -17.58
C GLY A 146 -31.05 55.73 -17.57
N ARG A 147 -30.20 56.77 -17.55
CA ARG A 147 -30.43 58.19 -17.94
C ARG A 147 -31.00 59.20 -16.92
N PRO A 148 -30.70 60.52 -17.12
CA PRO A 148 -30.03 61.33 -16.10
C PRO A 148 -30.73 62.68 -15.78
N ALA A 149 -30.20 63.39 -14.78
CA ALA A 149 -30.28 64.84 -14.56
C ALA A 149 -29.12 65.18 -13.59
N SER A 150 -28.30 66.23 -13.71
CA SER A 150 -28.41 67.55 -14.36
C SER A 150 -27.04 68.05 -14.80
#